data_AF-A0A920I9S0-F1
#
_entry.id   AF-A0A920I9S0-F1
#
_cell.length_a   1.000
_cell.length_b   1.000
_cell.length_c   1.000
_cell.angle_alpha   90.00
_cell.angle_beta   90.00
_cell.angle_gamma   90.00
#
_symmetry.space_group_name_H-M   'P 1'
#
loop_
_entity.id
_entity.type
_entity.pdbx_description
1 polymer ?
#
loop_
_entity_poly.entity_id
_entity_poly.type
_entity_poly.pdbx_seq_one_letter_code
_entity_poly.pdbx_strand_id
1 'polypeptide(L)'
;MINIFYKKSKRSFAKSFLFIFFLKSLIYPVFASENSSFEQKIMREISRDVSFNAWGGSPATNKYIQWVAGRVKEKYGIILKHVKLTNTSQAVSRILAEKIAGKTEKGSVDLLWINGENFSRMKETGLLQTNGWANELPAFVT
;
A
#
# COMPACT_ATOMS: atom_id res chain seq x y z
N MET A 1 14.10 -12.98 51.54
CA MET A 1 13.12 -13.03 52.65
C MET A 1 13.38 -11.82 53.54
N ILE A 2 12.44 -10.87 53.59
CA ILE A 2 12.10 -9.93 54.70
C ILE A 2 11.21 -8.83 54.09
N ASN A 3 10.15 -8.49 54.81
CA ASN A 3 8.93 -7.84 54.36
C ASN A 3 8.59 -6.68 55.33
N ILE A 4 7.73 -5.75 54.87
CA ILE A 4 6.89 -4.78 55.64
C ILE A 4 7.62 -3.45 56.05
N PHE A 5 7.12 -2.25 55.71
CA PHE A 5 5.94 -1.59 56.31
C PHE A 5 5.20 -0.59 55.41
N TYR A 6 3.87 -0.76 55.34
CA TYR A 6 2.89 0.17 54.78
C TYR A 6 2.28 1.02 55.92
N LYS A 7 2.27 2.34 55.79
CA LYS A 7 1.67 3.26 56.77
C LYS A 7 0.19 3.54 56.41
N LYS A 8 -0.70 3.06 57.28
CA LYS A 8 -2.16 3.21 57.24
C LYS A 8 -2.59 4.63 57.65
N SER A 9 -3.31 5.34 56.78
CA SER A 9 -4.05 6.56 57.14
C SER A 9 -5.50 6.22 57.48
N LYS A 10 -5.92 6.53 58.70
CA LYS A 10 -7.31 6.44 59.17
C LYS A 10 -8.00 7.78 58.95
N ARG A 11 -9.05 7.83 58.13
CA ARG A 11 -10.22 8.69 58.37
C ARG A 11 -11.49 7.92 58.05
N SER A 12 -12.50 8.17 58.87
CA SER A 12 -13.63 7.31 59.23
C SER A 12 -14.93 7.86 58.67
N PHE A 13 -15.87 6.95 58.33
CA PHE A 13 -17.35 7.07 58.26
C PHE A 13 -17.96 8.21 57.42
N ALA A 14 -19.07 8.08 56.70
CA ALA A 14 -19.98 7.00 56.32
C ALA A 14 -21.01 7.65 55.37
N LYS A 15 -21.60 6.84 54.48
CA LYS A 15 -23.04 6.74 54.17
C LYS A 15 -23.21 6.29 52.71
N SER A 16 -23.79 5.11 52.57
CA SER A 16 -24.38 4.62 51.33
C SER A 16 -25.29 5.67 50.71
N PHE A 17 -25.11 5.93 49.42
CA PHE A 17 -26.19 6.36 48.55
C PHE A 17 -26.20 5.51 47.29
N LEU A 18 -27.43 5.09 47.00
CA LEU A 18 -27.92 4.24 45.94
C LEU A 18 -27.63 4.84 44.55
N PHE A 19 -27.07 4.02 43.67
CA PHE A 19 -27.42 3.84 42.26
C PHE A 19 -27.88 5.09 41.44
N ILE A 20 -26.98 5.65 40.63
CA ILE A 20 -27.35 6.21 39.32
C ILE A 20 -26.40 5.63 38.27
N PHE A 21 -26.98 4.83 37.37
CA PHE A 21 -26.43 4.42 36.09
C PHE A 21 -25.90 5.65 35.33
N PHE A 22 -24.60 5.72 35.10
CA PHE A 22 -24.09 6.36 33.89
C PHE A 22 -23.10 5.40 33.24
N LEU A 23 -23.66 4.34 32.67
CA LEU A 23 -23.04 3.67 31.54
C LEU A 23 -22.86 4.76 30.48
N LYS A 24 -21.67 5.40 30.40
CA LYS A 24 -21.23 6.07 29.18
C LYS A 24 -21.03 4.95 28.16
N SER A 25 -22.14 4.47 27.62
CA SER A 25 -22.17 3.65 26.44
C SER A 25 -21.39 4.38 25.36
N LEU A 26 -20.41 3.65 24.83
CA LEU A 26 -19.74 3.87 23.57
C LEU A 26 -20.63 4.60 22.56
N ILE A 27 -20.17 5.75 22.11
CA ILE A 27 -20.14 6.03 20.68
C ILE A 27 -18.77 6.64 20.41
N TYR A 28 -17.74 5.80 20.41
CA TYR A 28 -16.63 6.10 19.51
C TYR A 28 -17.17 5.82 18.10
N PRO A 29 -17.05 6.75 17.14
CA PRO A 29 -17.22 6.36 15.76
C PRO A 29 -16.15 5.29 15.49
N VAL A 30 -16.57 4.03 15.41
CA VAL A 30 -15.77 2.95 14.83
C VAL A 30 -15.79 3.21 13.32
N PHE A 31 -15.06 4.24 12.92
CA PHE A 31 -14.63 4.48 11.56
C PHE A 31 -13.11 4.65 11.59
N ALA A 32 -12.41 3.77 12.30
CA ALA A 32 -11.02 3.46 11.97
C ALA A 32 -11.06 2.63 10.68
N SER A 33 -11.18 3.38 9.57
CA SER A 33 -11.39 2.94 8.20
C SER A 33 -10.40 1.84 7.78
N GLU A 34 -10.91 0.86 7.04
CA GLU A 34 -10.17 -0.15 6.26
C GLU A 34 -9.00 0.45 5.43
N ASN A 35 -9.07 1.74 5.09
CA ASN A 35 -7.95 2.49 4.49
C ASN A 35 -6.66 2.45 5.34
N SER A 36 -6.75 2.27 6.65
CA SER A 36 -5.58 2.30 7.54
C SER A 36 -4.62 1.13 7.31
N SER A 37 -5.07 -0.04 6.86
CA SER A 37 -4.19 -1.20 6.61
C SER A 37 -3.43 -1.05 5.28
N PHE A 38 -4.12 -0.64 4.23
CA PHE A 38 -3.53 -0.36 2.92
C PHE A 38 -2.50 0.77 3.00
N GLU A 39 -2.85 1.88 3.64
CA GLU A 39 -1.95 3.02 3.83
C GLU A 39 -0.71 2.63 4.66
N GLN A 40 -0.87 1.79 5.69
CA GLN A 40 0.27 1.24 6.44
C GLN A 40 1.18 0.37 5.57
N LYS A 41 0.62 -0.47 4.69
CA LYS A 41 1.39 -1.30 3.75
C LYS A 41 2.21 -0.42 2.80
N ILE A 42 1.59 0.63 2.24
CA ILE A 42 2.29 1.62 1.40
C ILE A 42 3.49 2.22 2.15
N MET A 43 3.31 2.62 3.40
CA MET A 43 4.39 3.27 4.16
C MET A 43 5.55 2.34 4.52
N ARG A 44 5.30 1.04 4.72
CA ARG A 44 6.27 0.06 5.24
C ARG A 44 6.96 -0.77 4.17
N GLU A 45 6.28 -1.12 3.08
CA GLU A 45 6.73 -2.17 2.17
C GLU A 45 7.02 -1.70 0.74
N ILE A 46 6.41 -0.59 0.29
CA ILE A 46 6.55 -0.14 -1.11
C ILE A 46 7.86 0.65 -1.31
N SER A 47 8.56 0.35 -2.41
CA SER A 47 9.73 1.11 -2.86
C SER A 47 9.39 2.60 -3.01
N ARG A 48 10.28 3.47 -2.51
CA ARG A 48 10.12 4.92 -2.64
C ARG A 48 10.38 5.42 -4.05
N ASP A 49 11.04 4.63 -4.87
CA ASP A 49 11.24 4.88 -6.30
C ASP A 49 10.57 3.77 -7.10
N VAL A 50 9.59 4.12 -7.94
CA VAL A 50 8.85 3.18 -8.78
C VAL A 50 9.02 3.56 -10.24
N SER A 51 9.60 2.68 -11.04
CA SER A 51 9.80 2.85 -12.48
C SER A 51 8.55 2.41 -13.23
N PHE A 52 7.72 3.38 -13.62
CA PHE A 52 6.51 3.15 -14.38
C PHE A 52 6.77 3.27 -15.88
N ASN A 53 6.73 2.13 -16.56
CA ASN A 53 6.96 2.01 -17.99
C ASN A 53 5.61 2.06 -18.74
N ALA A 54 5.44 3.01 -19.65
CA ALA A 54 4.20 3.17 -20.42
C ALA A 54 4.49 3.70 -21.83
N TRP A 55 3.59 3.43 -22.78
CA TRP A 55 3.73 3.94 -24.14
C TRP A 55 3.68 5.47 -24.17
N GLY A 56 4.72 6.09 -24.73
CA GLY A 56 4.95 7.53 -24.65
C GLY A 56 4.38 8.35 -25.81
N GLY A 57 3.73 7.72 -26.80
CA GLY A 57 3.32 8.39 -28.04
C GLY A 57 2.15 9.37 -27.92
N SER A 58 1.51 9.45 -26.74
CA SER A 58 0.41 10.40 -26.48
C SER A 58 0.85 11.50 -25.50
N PRO A 59 0.99 12.76 -25.95
CA PRO A 59 1.29 13.88 -25.06
C PRO A 59 0.24 14.08 -23.95
N ALA A 60 -1.04 13.84 -24.25
CA ALA A 60 -2.11 13.93 -23.26
C ALA A 60 -1.96 12.87 -22.16
N THR A 61 -1.73 11.61 -22.54
CA THR A 61 -1.47 10.52 -21.60
C THR A 61 -0.22 10.78 -20.77
N ASN A 62 0.85 11.28 -21.40
CA ASN A 62 2.09 11.63 -20.70
C ASN A 62 1.87 12.70 -19.61
N LYS A 63 1.09 13.75 -19.92
CA LYS A 63 0.73 14.79 -18.95
C LYS A 63 -0.11 14.22 -17.81
N TYR A 64 -1.06 13.34 -18.11
CA TYR A 64 -1.85 12.68 -17.09
C TYR A 64 -0.99 11.84 -16.14
N ILE A 65 -0.06 11.03 -16.68
CA ILE A 65 0.87 10.24 -15.86
C ILE A 65 1.73 11.15 -14.98
N GLN A 66 2.19 12.29 -15.50
CA GLN A 66 2.95 13.26 -14.70
C GLN A 66 2.11 13.88 -13.57
N TRP A 67 0.85 14.20 -13.83
CA TRP A 67 -0.07 14.68 -12.81
C TRP A 67 -0.27 13.61 -11.72
N VAL A 68 -0.52 12.35 -12.11
CA VAL A 68 -0.62 11.22 -11.17
C VAL A 68 0.66 11.07 -10.34
N ALA A 69 1.83 11.17 -10.96
CA ALA A 69 3.11 11.10 -10.26
C ALA A 69 3.24 12.18 -9.17
N GLY A 70 2.77 13.41 -9.45
CA GLY A 70 2.70 14.48 -8.46
C GLY A 70 1.79 14.14 -7.27
N ARG A 71 0.58 13.64 -7.55
CA ARG A 71 -0.39 13.26 -6.51
C ARG A 71 0.10 12.10 -5.64
N VAL A 72 0.72 11.09 -6.26
CA VAL A 72 1.28 9.93 -5.56
C VAL A 72 2.46 10.36 -4.67
N LYS A 73 3.31 11.27 -5.15
CA LYS A 73 4.40 11.83 -4.33
C LYS A 73 3.88 12.61 -3.13
N GLU A 74 2.90 13.49 -3.35
CA GLU A 74 2.31 14.31 -2.29
C GLU A 74 1.63 13.47 -1.21
N LYS A 75 0.84 12.47 -1.61
CA LYS A 75 0.03 11.66 -0.69
C LYS A 75 0.83 10.55 -0.01
N TYR A 76 1.77 9.93 -0.71
CA TYR A 76 2.42 8.68 -0.29
C TYR A 76 3.95 8.78 -0.17
N GLY A 77 4.55 9.89 -0.63
CA GLY A 77 6.01 10.04 -0.67
C GLY A 77 6.69 9.07 -1.64
N ILE A 78 5.94 8.53 -2.63
CA ILE A 78 6.47 7.65 -3.69
C ILE A 78 6.86 8.49 -4.90
N ILE A 79 8.09 8.32 -5.38
CA ILE A 79 8.61 8.92 -6.61
C ILE A 79 8.27 7.98 -7.77
N LEU A 80 7.23 8.33 -8.52
CA LEU A 80 6.82 7.61 -9.72
C LEU A 80 7.60 8.12 -10.94
N LYS A 81 8.60 7.36 -11.39
CA LYS A 81 9.45 7.68 -12.55
C LYS A 81 8.81 7.15 -13.83
N HIS A 82 8.25 8.05 -14.64
CA HIS A 82 7.66 7.69 -15.92
C HIS A 82 8.76 7.42 -16.98
N VAL A 83 8.93 6.15 -17.34
CA VAL A 83 9.77 5.68 -18.44
C VAL A 83 8.91 5.56 -19.70
N LYS A 84 9.12 6.46 -20.66
CA LYS A 84 8.37 6.46 -21.93
C LYS A 84 8.90 5.37 -22.85
N LEU A 85 8.01 4.52 -23.31
CA LEU A 85 8.29 3.46 -24.27
C LEU A 85 7.89 3.88 -25.67
N THR A 86 8.72 3.54 -26.66
CA THR A 86 8.34 3.60 -28.08
C THR A 86 7.39 2.46 -28.41
N ASN A 87 7.63 1.26 -27.85
CA ASN A 87 6.76 0.10 -27.98
C ASN A 87 6.80 -0.74 -26.69
N THR A 88 5.63 -1.11 -26.17
CA THR A 88 5.48 -1.94 -24.98
C THR A 88 6.14 -3.32 -25.13
N SER A 89 6.16 -3.89 -26.33
CA SER A 89 6.79 -5.20 -26.56
C SER A 89 8.29 -5.20 -26.22
N GLN A 90 8.98 -4.08 -26.39
CA GLN A 90 10.40 -3.97 -26.02
C GLN A 90 10.59 -4.11 -24.51
N ALA A 91 9.67 -3.56 -23.70
CA ALA A 91 9.72 -3.74 -22.25
C ALA A 91 9.47 -5.21 -21.87
N VAL A 92 8.53 -5.88 -22.53
CA VAL A 92 8.28 -7.32 -22.32
C VAL A 92 9.51 -8.16 -22.66
N SER A 93 10.14 -7.93 -23.81
CA SER A 93 11.36 -8.62 -24.22
C SER A 93 12.52 -8.40 -23.22
N ARG A 94 12.66 -7.17 -22.71
CA ARG A 94 13.67 -6.86 -21.69
C ARG A 94 13.41 -7.60 -20.38
N ILE A 95 12.17 -7.61 -19.88
CA ILE A 95 11.80 -8.34 -18.66
C ILE A 95 12.07 -9.85 -18.83
N LEU A 96 11.73 -10.41 -20.00
CA LEU A 96 12.02 -11.82 -20.30
C LEU A 96 13.52 -12.11 -20.29
N ALA A 97 14.33 -11.24 -20.89
CA ALA A 97 15.79 -11.38 -20.89
C ALA A 97 16.36 -11.29 -19.47
N GLU A 98 15.88 -10.35 -18.64
CA GLU A 98 16.27 -10.25 -17.22
C GLU A 98 15.95 -11.53 -16.45
N LYS A 99 14.76 -12.11 -16.65
CA LYS A 99 14.38 -13.40 -16.05
C LYS A 99 15.30 -14.54 -16.47
N ILE A 100 15.59 -14.67 -17.78
CA ILE A 100 16.48 -15.71 -18.32
C ILE A 100 17.90 -15.56 -17.75
N ALA A 101 18.35 -14.33 -17.55
CA ALA A 101 19.64 -14.02 -16.92
C ALA A 101 19.66 -14.25 -15.40
N GLY A 102 18.57 -14.75 -14.80
CA GLY A 102 18.46 -15.01 -13.36
C GLY A 102 18.32 -13.74 -12.52
N LYS A 103 18.01 -12.60 -13.13
CA LYS A 103 17.83 -11.34 -12.40
C LYS A 103 16.45 -11.30 -11.74
N THR A 104 16.40 -11.69 -10.48
CA THR A 104 15.17 -11.76 -9.66
C THR A 104 14.95 -10.51 -8.81
N GLU A 105 15.95 -9.65 -8.68
CA GLU A 105 15.89 -8.41 -7.90
C GLU A 105 16.37 -7.21 -8.71
N LYS A 106 15.88 -6.01 -8.34
CA LYS A 106 16.27 -4.73 -8.96
C LYS A 106 16.14 -4.77 -10.49
N GLY A 107 15.06 -5.38 -10.96
CA GLY A 107 14.67 -5.42 -12.37
C GLY A 107 14.49 -4.02 -12.96
N SER A 108 14.49 -3.92 -14.28
CA SER A 108 14.40 -2.63 -14.97
C SER A 108 12.99 -2.02 -15.01
N VAL A 109 11.97 -2.78 -14.59
CA VAL A 109 10.55 -2.40 -14.65
C VAL A 109 9.85 -2.83 -13.36
N ASP A 110 9.28 -1.85 -12.64
CA ASP A 110 8.45 -2.11 -11.45
C ASP A 110 6.96 -2.17 -11.83
N LEU A 111 6.52 -1.26 -12.70
CA LEU A 111 5.15 -1.19 -13.20
C LEU A 111 5.15 -1.02 -14.72
N LEU A 112 4.29 -1.76 -15.42
CA LEU A 112 4.17 -1.71 -16.87
C LEU A 112 2.71 -1.53 -17.30
N TRP A 113 2.42 -0.46 -18.05
CA TRP A 113 1.15 -0.33 -18.73
C TRP A 113 1.18 -1.17 -20.02
N ILE A 114 0.40 -2.26 -20.02
CA ILE A 114 0.30 -3.21 -21.12
C ILE A 114 -1.10 -3.28 -21.74
N ASN A 115 -1.15 -3.67 -23.01
CA ASN A 115 -2.38 -4.06 -23.71
C ASN A 115 -2.64 -5.57 -23.57
N GLY A 116 -3.77 -6.05 -24.08
CA GLY A 116 -4.18 -7.46 -23.95
C GLY A 116 -3.21 -8.46 -24.61
N GLU A 117 -2.67 -8.13 -25.77
CA GLU A 117 -1.72 -8.99 -26.50
C GLU A 117 -0.42 -9.20 -25.70
N ASN A 118 0.16 -8.11 -25.15
CA ASN A 118 1.35 -8.20 -24.32
C ASN A 118 1.06 -8.85 -22.96
N PHE A 119 -0.14 -8.63 -22.40
CA PHE A 119 -0.58 -9.33 -21.19
C PHE A 119 -0.62 -10.85 -21.40
N SER A 120 -1.20 -11.34 -22.50
CA SER A 120 -1.23 -12.78 -22.81
C SER A 120 0.18 -13.36 -22.85
N ARG A 121 1.09 -12.71 -23.58
CA ARG A 121 2.50 -13.11 -23.66
C ARG A 121 3.18 -13.16 -22.31
N MET A 122 3.00 -12.13 -21.48
CA MET A 122 3.59 -12.10 -20.12
C MET A 122 3.01 -13.19 -19.23
N LYS A 123 1.73 -13.54 -19.39
CA LYS A 123 1.09 -14.62 -18.65
C LYS A 123 1.65 -15.98 -19.07
N GLU A 124 1.71 -16.26 -20.36
CA GLU A 124 2.23 -17.51 -20.93
C GLU A 124 3.70 -17.77 -20.55
N THR A 125 4.49 -16.69 -20.41
CA THR A 125 5.90 -16.76 -20.04
C THR A 125 6.15 -16.64 -18.53
N GLY A 126 5.09 -16.56 -17.72
CA GLY A 126 5.16 -16.47 -16.27
C GLY A 126 5.95 -15.24 -15.78
N LEU A 127 5.73 -14.09 -16.41
CA LEU A 127 6.35 -12.80 -16.06
C LEU A 127 5.45 -11.92 -15.17
N LEU A 128 4.19 -12.32 -14.97
CA LEU A 128 3.25 -11.57 -14.12
C LEU A 128 3.38 -11.99 -12.65
N GLN A 129 3.22 -11.02 -11.75
CA GLN A 129 3.09 -11.26 -10.31
C GLN A 129 1.86 -12.15 -10.04
N THR A 130 2.04 -13.25 -9.30
CA THR A 130 0.98 -14.25 -9.03
C THR A 130 0.37 -14.15 -7.64
N ASN A 131 0.88 -13.28 -6.76
CA ASN A 131 0.48 -13.19 -5.35
C ASN A 131 -0.91 -12.57 -5.09
N GLY A 132 -1.77 -12.44 -6.11
CA GLY A 132 -3.17 -12.03 -5.92
C GLY A 132 -3.41 -10.59 -5.41
N TRP A 133 -2.40 -9.73 -5.46
CA TRP A 133 -2.43 -8.36 -4.89
C TRP A 133 -3.65 -7.51 -5.32
N ALA A 134 -4.22 -7.77 -6.50
CA ALA A 134 -5.39 -7.04 -6.98
C ALA A 134 -6.61 -7.19 -6.06
N ASN A 135 -6.76 -8.35 -5.42
CA ASN A 135 -7.85 -8.63 -4.49
C ASN A 135 -7.69 -7.91 -3.14
N GLU A 136 -6.50 -7.38 -2.86
CA GLU A 136 -6.20 -6.63 -1.62
C GLU A 136 -6.44 -5.12 -1.79
N LEU A 137 -6.85 -4.67 -2.99
CA LEU A 137 -7.10 -3.27 -3.24
C LEU A 137 -8.43 -2.85 -2.58
N PRO A 138 -8.48 -1.67 -1.92
CA PRO A 138 -9.69 -1.19 -1.25
C PRO A 138 -10.94 -1.14 -2.15
N ALA A 139 -10.77 -0.95 -3.46
CA ALA A 139 -11.86 -0.87 -4.42
C ALA A 139 -12.35 -2.22 -4.95
N PHE A 140 -11.69 -3.34 -4.60
CA PHE A 140 -12.01 -4.68 -5.11
C PHE A 140 -12.83 -5.52 -4.12
N VAL A 141 -12.81 -5.17 -2.83
CA VAL A 141 -13.44 -5.93 -1.73
C VAL A 141 -14.88 -5.49 -1.41
N THR A 142 -15.51 -4.71 -2.29
CA THR A 142 -16.88 -4.19 -2.11
C THR A 142 -17.96 -5.24 -2.19
#